data_AF-A0A067PLE2-F1
#
_entry.id   AF-A0A067PLE2-F1
#
_cell.length_a   1.000
_cell.length_b   1.000
_cell.length_c   1.000
_cell.angle_alpha   90.00
_cell.angle_beta   90.00
_cell.angle_gamma   90.00
#
_symmetry.space_group_name_H-M   'P 1'
#
loop_
_entity.id
_entity.type
_entity.pdbx_description
1 polymer ?
#
loop_
_entity_poly.entity_id
_entity_poly.type
_entity_poly.pdbx_seq_one_letter_code
_entity_poly.pdbx_strand_id
1 'polypeptide(L)'
;MSSDQPPPPLARSQTRNASDGNMTHTPAASSQPNILVHTNARSRSTSERPRWPSDRALPPIPATPQYMGGRDTSNNTLVSSPVASGLSPRGSMSAREEGEKPVDDWVVRLPQGKLIRRFCRVACLLGMGTSSMDRLKEITAEGNEAHWKEFKDAMFNRVANVNVVSSLILATTAAFLTTTPPSPIAPWLNPMPYVTLLAAFCLGFVGVGCGTFLLFVLSDSRASSFRELAQTPWKFWAAMWLLASPSLFVGAAGCSGIVALCGAVWFGDSTFAKAGLTITCTLTGLTVFTFCAIVF
;
A
#
# COMPACT_ATOMS: atom_id res chain seq x y z
N MET A 1 11.55 11.48 68.92
CA MET A 1 11.75 11.10 67.51
C MET A 1 10.86 12.02 66.69
N SER A 2 11.41 13.17 66.32
CA SER A 2 10.70 14.28 65.69
C SER A 2 10.60 14.08 64.19
N SER A 3 9.40 14.26 63.67
CA SER A 3 9.08 14.20 62.25
C SER A 3 9.51 15.50 61.54
N ASP A 4 10.42 15.37 60.58
CA ASP A 4 10.76 16.41 59.60
C ASP A 4 9.63 16.52 58.57
N GLN A 5 8.83 17.58 58.68
CA GLN A 5 7.84 17.95 57.67
C GLN A 5 8.26 19.29 57.05
N PRO A 6 8.59 19.34 55.74
CA PRO A 6 9.04 20.56 55.09
C PRO A 6 7.90 21.59 54.91
N PRO A 7 8.19 22.90 54.97
CA PRO A 7 7.18 23.95 54.92
C PRO A 7 6.57 24.14 53.52
N PRO A 8 5.29 24.56 53.45
CA PRO A 8 4.59 24.80 52.18
C PRO A 8 5.08 26.08 51.47
N PRO A 9 5.06 26.13 50.13
CA PRO A 9 5.50 27.29 49.36
C PRO A 9 4.51 28.46 49.43
N LEU A 10 5.05 29.65 49.66
CA LEU A 10 4.37 30.94 49.75
C LEU A 10 3.67 31.32 48.45
N ALA A 11 2.39 31.68 48.57
CA ALA A 11 1.55 32.23 47.51
C ALA A 11 2.12 33.57 47.02
N ARG A 12 2.46 33.64 45.73
CA ARG A 12 2.95 34.86 45.07
C ARG A 12 1.75 35.70 44.64
N SER A 13 1.56 36.81 45.34
CA SER A 13 0.67 37.93 45.02
C SER A 13 0.93 38.43 43.59
N GLN A 14 -0.06 38.34 42.70
CA GLN A 14 -0.05 39.02 41.41
C GLN A 14 -0.76 40.37 41.53
N THR A 15 0.04 41.41 41.40
CA THR A 15 -0.33 42.81 41.32
C THR A 15 -1.15 43.10 40.06
N ARG A 16 -2.41 43.43 40.32
CA ARG A 16 -3.28 44.38 39.63
C ARG A 16 -2.52 45.50 38.91
N ASN A 17 -2.58 45.56 37.58
CA ASN A 17 -2.35 46.79 36.82
C ASN A 17 -3.61 47.11 36.03
N ALA A 18 -4.30 48.15 36.49
CA ALA A 18 -5.30 48.88 35.75
C ALA A 18 -4.57 49.90 34.86
N SER A 19 -4.98 50.02 33.60
CA SER A 19 -4.81 51.25 32.86
C SER A 19 -6.01 51.42 31.92
N ASP A 20 -6.78 52.45 32.24
CA ASP A 20 -7.97 52.93 31.58
C ASP A 20 -7.65 53.61 30.24
N GLY A 21 -8.64 53.63 29.35
CA GLY A 21 -8.74 54.59 28.24
C GLY A 21 -9.47 54.05 27.02
N ASN A 22 -10.82 54.12 26.98
CA ASN A 22 -11.62 55.06 26.14
C ASN A 22 -11.59 54.72 24.62
N MET A 23 -12.66 54.65 23.82
CA MET A 23 -14.02 55.20 23.85
C MET A 23 -15.00 54.28 23.07
N THR A 24 -16.22 54.23 23.57
CA THR A 24 -17.53 54.12 22.88
C THR A 24 -17.57 54.00 21.35
N HIS A 25 -18.24 52.94 20.86
CA HIS A 25 -19.44 53.06 20.00
C HIS A 25 -20.24 51.74 20.02
N THR A 26 -21.44 51.80 20.62
CA THR A 26 -22.55 50.84 20.42
C THR A 26 -23.26 51.21 19.09
N PRO A 27 -23.92 50.27 18.37
CA PRO A 27 -25.31 49.97 18.74
C PRO A 27 -25.78 48.51 18.51
N ALA A 28 -26.92 48.24 19.16
CA ALA A 28 -28.00 47.33 18.74
C ALA A 28 -27.78 45.80 18.80
N ALA A 29 -28.06 45.27 19.99
CA ALA A 29 -29.04 44.23 20.26
C ALA A 29 -29.47 43.33 19.08
N SER A 30 -28.97 42.09 19.07
CA SER A 30 -29.77 40.95 18.63
C SER A 30 -29.74 39.88 19.73
N SER A 31 -30.92 39.63 20.26
CA SER A 31 -31.27 38.57 21.19
C SER A 31 -30.96 37.19 20.60
N GLN A 32 -30.00 36.46 21.18
CA GLN A 32 -29.88 35.02 20.98
C GLN A 32 -30.23 34.26 22.26
N PRO A 33 -30.96 33.14 22.14
CA PRO A 33 -31.47 32.39 23.27
C PRO A 33 -30.37 31.57 23.95
N ASN A 34 -30.32 31.65 25.28
CA ASN A 34 -29.58 30.76 26.16
C ASN A 34 -30.01 29.30 25.91
N ILE A 35 -29.25 28.57 25.10
CA ILE A 35 -29.29 27.10 25.12
C ILE A 35 -28.44 26.65 26.30
N LEU A 36 -29.15 26.37 27.39
CA LEU A 36 -28.67 25.71 28.59
C LEU A 36 -28.18 24.30 28.21
N VAL A 37 -26.91 24.17 27.84
CA VAL A 37 -26.26 22.87 27.65
C VAL A 37 -26.02 22.27 29.03
N HIS A 38 -26.87 21.34 29.42
CA HIS A 38 -26.62 20.43 30.54
C HIS A 38 -25.30 19.68 30.29
N THR A 39 -24.24 20.11 30.96
CA THR A 39 -23.00 19.35 31.11
C THR A 39 -23.31 18.11 31.94
N ASN A 40 -23.58 17.01 31.24
CA ASN A 40 -23.71 15.70 31.84
C ASN A 40 -22.34 15.29 32.40
N ALA A 41 -22.20 15.39 33.73
CA ALA A 41 -21.09 14.84 34.49
C ALA A 41 -21.07 13.32 34.31
N ARG A 42 -20.33 12.85 33.31
CA ARG A 42 -20.11 11.43 33.07
C ARG A 42 -19.08 10.93 34.08
N SER A 43 -19.60 10.32 35.15
CA SER A 43 -18.86 9.56 36.14
C SER A 43 -17.80 8.68 35.48
N ARG A 44 -16.52 8.95 35.79
CA ARG A 44 -15.40 8.04 35.52
C ARG A 44 -15.62 6.79 36.37
N SER A 45 -16.19 5.74 35.78
CA SER A 45 -16.00 4.39 36.29
C SER A 45 -14.54 4.02 36.07
N THR A 46 -13.76 4.02 37.15
CA THR A 46 -12.48 3.32 37.25
C THR A 46 -12.71 1.85 36.90
N SER A 47 -12.49 1.53 35.62
CA SER A 47 -12.35 0.16 35.14
C SER A 47 -11.04 -0.38 35.71
N GLU A 48 -11.11 -1.04 36.86
CA GLU A 48 -10.07 -1.93 37.33
C GLU A 48 -9.74 -2.92 36.20
N ARG A 49 -8.53 -2.80 35.65
CA ARG A 49 -8.02 -3.83 34.74
C ARG A 49 -7.79 -5.09 35.58
N PRO A 50 -8.30 -6.27 35.16
CA PRO A 50 -7.96 -7.51 35.81
C PRO A 50 -6.44 -7.69 35.72
N ARG A 51 -5.77 -7.75 36.88
CA ARG A 51 -4.39 -8.27 36.93
C ARG A 51 -4.47 -9.74 36.57
N TRP A 52 -3.94 -10.08 35.41
CA TRP A 52 -3.68 -11.47 35.05
C TRP A 52 -2.57 -12.02 35.97
N PRO A 53 -2.75 -13.19 36.59
CA PRO A 53 -1.71 -13.84 37.38
C PRO A 53 -0.55 -14.23 36.45
N SER A 54 0.66 -13.74 36.74
CA SER A 54 1.87 -14.03 35.96
C SER A 54 2.46 -15.42 36.19
N ASP A 55 1.78 -16.31 36.92
CA ASP A 55 2.35 -17.59 37.39
C ASP A 55 1.75 -18.84 36.71
N ARG A 56 1.48 -18.78 35.39
CA ARG A 56 1.32 -20.02 34.61
C ARG A 56 2.59 -20.29 33.82
N ALA A 57 3.41 -21.19 34.36
CA ALA A 57 4.46 -21.87 33.64
C ALA A 57 3.90 -22.39 32.30
N LEU A 58 4.50 -21.95 31.20
CA LEU A 58 4.18 -22.43 29.86
C LEU A 58 4.46 -23.93 29.79
N PRO A 59 3.55 -24.73 29.20
CA PRO A 59 3.83 -26.13 28.93
C PRO A 59 5.03 -26.26 27.97
N PRO A 60 5.86 -27.30 28.12
CA PRO A 60 7.02 -27.52 27.26
C PRO A 60 6.59 -27.62 25.80
N ILE A 61 7.22 -26.79 24.96
CA ILE A 61 7.03 -26.78 23.52
C ILE A 61 7.45 -28.16 22.98
N PRO A 62 6.56 -28.89 22.27
CA PRO A 62 6.95 -30.14 21.63
C PRO A 62 8.04 -29.86 20.58
N ALA A 63 9.14 -30.60 20.67
CA ALA A 63 10.28 -30.48 19.78
C ALA A 63 9.84 -30.57 18.32
N THR A 64 10.16 -29.54 17.55
CA THR A 64 9.96 -29.49 16.10
C THR A 64 10.72 -30.67 15.47
N PRO A 65 10.08 -31.51 14.64
CA PRO A 65 10.80 -32.57 13.94
C PRO A 65 11.86 -31.96 13.03
N GLN A 66 13.12 -32.29 13.29
CA GLN A 66 14.24 -31.98 12.39
C GLN A 66 13.99 -32.65 11.04
N TYR A 67 13.74 -31.84 10.02
CA TYR A 67 13.72 -32.29 8.64
C TYR A 67 15.18 -32.51 8.21
N MET A 68 15.66 -33.76 8.33
CA MET A 68 16.89 -34.22 7.69
C MET A 68 16.67 -34.22 6.18
N GLY A 69 17.09 -33.15 5.51
CA GLY A 69 17.23 -33.11 4.05
C GLY A 69 18.44 -33.94 3.63
N GLY A 70 18.22 -35.22 3.36
CA GLY A 70 19.17 -36.09 2.67
C GLY A 70 19.39 -35.58 1.24
N ARG A 71 20.61 -35.09 0.97
CA ARG A 71 21.07 -34.67 -0.35
C ARG A 71 21.95 -35.78 -0.91
N ASP A 72 21.32 -36.76 -1.53
CA ASP A 72 22.03 -37.79 -2.31
C ASP A 72 22.36 -37.23 -3.71
N THR A 73 23.54 -36.63 -3.80
CA THR A 73 24.28 -36.50 -5.07
C THR A 73 24.90 -37.84 -5.41
N SER A 74 24.19 -38.66 -6.17
CA SER A 74 24.74 -39.86 -6.79
C SER A 74 24.81 -39.70 -8.31
N ASN A 75 26.06 -39.69 -8.76
CA ASN A 75 26.55 -39.88 -10.12
C ASN A 75 25.83 -41.02 -10.87
N ASN A 76 25.56 -40.82 -12.16
CA ASN A 76 25.60 -41.87 -13.17
C ASN A 76 25.95 -41.21 -14.53
N THR A 77 27.20 -41.21 -14.93
CA THR A 77 27.97 -42.27 -15.62
C THR A 77 27.51 -42.46 -17.07
N LEU A 78 28.38 -42.00 -17.98
CA LEU A 78 28.42 -42.32 -19.41
C LEU A 78 28.38 -43.84 -19.64
N VAL A 79 27.51 -44.29 -20.55
CA VAL A 79 27.69 -45.53 -21.30
C VAL A 79 27.45 -45.22 -22.77
N SER A 80 28.54 -45.18 -23.53
CA SER A 80 28.55 -45.32 -24.98
C SER A 80 28.54 -46.81 -25.33
N SER A 81 27.72 -47.23 -26.29
CA SER A 81 28.06 -48.33 -27.20
C SER A 81 27.11 -48.42 -28.41
N PRO A 82 27.55 -49.09 -29.49
CA PRO A 82 27.18 -48.76 -30.87
C PRO A 82 26.33 -49.83 -31.58
N VAL A 83 25.81 -49.43 -32.75
CA VAL A 83 25.55 -50.24 -33.96
C VAL A 83 24.72 -51.52 -33.81
N ALA A 84 23.53 -51.50 -34.40
CA ALA A 84 23.02 -52.61 -35.20
C ALA A 84 21.97 -52.12 -36.21
N SER A 85 22.30 -52.30 -37.48
CA SER A 85 21.45 -52.14 -38.65
C SER A 85 20.23 -53.07 -38.59
N GLY A 86 19.05 -52.57 -38.93
CA GLY A 86 17.83 -53.35 -39.10
C GLY A 86 16.90 -52.71 -40.11
N LEU A 87 16.76 -53.37 -41.26
CA LEU A 87 16.00 -52.98 -42.45
C LEU A 87 14.48 -53.14 -42.27
N SER A 88 13.72 -52.16 -42.81
CA SER A 88 12.34 -52.25 -43.37
C SER A 88 11.16 -52.66 -42.45
N PRO A 89 9.88 -52.36 -42.76
CA PRO A 89 9.34 -51.82 -44.01
C PRO A 89 8.46 -50.56 -43.88
N ARG A 90 8.66 -49.68 -44.86
CA ARG A 90 7.70 -48.84 -45.60
C ARG A 90 6.22 -49.20 -45.37
N GLY A 91 5.60 -48.58 -44.37
CA GLY A 91 4.15 -48.49 -44.19
C GLY A 91 3.70 -47.05 -44.46
N SER A 92 3.30 -46.77 -45.69
CA SER A 92 2.73 -45.48 -46.12
C SER A 92 1.32 -45.33 -45.55
N MET A 93 1.20 -44.88 -44.31
CA MET A 93 -0.05 -44.33 -43.78
C MET A 93 -0.01 -42.82 -44.01
N SER A 94 -0.75 -42.41 -45.03
CA SER A 94 -1.08 -41.02 -45.34
C SER A 94 -1.90 -40.46 -44.17
N ALA A 95 -1.19 -40.00 -43.14
CA ALA A 95 -1.73 -39.12 -42.13
C ALA A 95 -2.04 -37.81 -42.84
N ARG A 96 -3.33 -37.64 -43.11
CA ARG A 96 -3.95 -36.38 -43.49
C ARG A 96 -3.41 -35.31 -42.54
N GLU A 97 -2.56 -34.43 -43.06
CA GLU A 97 -2.22 -33.15 -42.45
C GLU A 97 -3.55 -32.39 -42.28
N GLU A 98 -4.24 -32.67 -41.18
CA GLU A 98 -5.28 -31.78 -40.69
C GLU A 98 -4.55 -30.51 -40.31
N GLY A 99 -4.62 -29.55 -41.23
CA GLY A 99 -3.93 -28.28 -41.18
C GLY A 99 -3.95 -27.73 -39.77
N GLU A 100 -2.75 -27.70 -39.19
CA GLU A 100 -2.40 -26.96 -38.01
C GLU A 100 -2.86 -25.53 -38.29
N LYS A 101 -4.08 -25.21 -37.87
CA LYS A 101 -4.62 -23.86 -37.99
C LYS A 101 -3.61 -23.00 -37.26
N PRO A 102 -2.97 -22.03 -37.95
CA PRO A 102 -1.93 -21.22 -37.35
C PRO A 102 -2.51 -20.69 -36.05
N VAL A 103 -1.88 -21.09 -34.94
CA VAL A 103 -2.26 -20.70 -33.58
C VAL A 103 -2.56 -19.20 -33.64
N ASP A 104 -3.84 -18.85 -33.52
CA ASP A 104 -4.35 -17.52 -33.85
C ASP A 104 -3.45 -16.45 -33.25
N ASP A 105 -2.77 -15.71 -34.11
CA ASP A 105 -1.89 -14.60 -33.73
C ASP A 105 -2.76 -13.49 -33.16
N TRP A 106 -3.05 -13.61 -31.87
CA TRP A 106 -3.86 -12.65 -31.15
C TRP A 106 -3.05 -11.36 -30.97
N VAL A 107 -3.19 -10.46 -31.94
CA VAL A 107 -2.56 -9.14 -31.87
C VAL A 107 -3.41 -8.24 -30.97
N VAL A 108 -2.94 -8.01 -29.74
CA VAL A 108 -3.54 -7.01 -28.84
C VAL A 108 -3.39 -5.64 -29.50
N ARG A 109 -4.49 -5.10 -30.02
CA ARG A 109 -4.51 -3.73 -30.53
C ARG A 109 -4.47 -2.77 -29.34
N LEU A 110 -3.27 -2.28 -29.00
CA LEU A 110 -3.09 -1.20 -28.05
C LEU A 110 -3.71 0.09 -28.62
N PRO A 111 -4.39 0.92 -27.80
CA PRO A 111 -4.88 2.22 -28.25
C PRO A 111 -3.71 3.10 -28.74
N GLN A 112 -3.83 3.68 -29.94
CA GLN A 112 -2.71 4.29 -30.69
C GLN A 112 -2.18 5.64 -30.18
N GLY A 113 -2.62 6.12 -29.01
CA GLY A 113 -2.10 7.38 -28.46
C GLY A 113 -0.69 7.24 -27.86
N LYS A 114 0.22 8.17 -28.13
CA LYS A 114 1.56 8.20 -27.50
C LYS A 114 1.47 8.23 -25.96
N LEU A 115 0.54 9.03 -25.43
CA LEU A 115 0.36 9.25 -23.99
C LEU A 115 -0.28 8.03 -23.32
N ILE A 116 -1.32 7.46 -23.93
CA ILE A 116 -1.96 6.25 -23.42
C ILE A 116 -0.98 5.06 -23.46
N ARG A 117 -0.14 4.94 -24.49
CA ARG A 117 0.89 3.90 -24.54
C ARG A 117 1.89 3.98 -23.39
N ARG A 118 2.32 5.21 -23.02
CA ARG A 118 3.20 5.43 -21.86
C ARG A 118 2.49 5.07 -20.56
N PHE A 119 1.28 5.57 -20.38
CA PHE A 119 0.47 5.27 -19.20
C PHE A 119 0.25 3.76 -19.04
N CYS A 120 -0.12 3.08 -20.12
CA CYS A 120 -0.32 1.65 -20.14
C CYS A 120 0.96 0.87 -19.84
N ARG A 121 2.12 1.31 -20.36
CA ARG A 121 3.41 0.69 -20.01
C ARG A 121 3.70 0.84 -18.52
N VAL A 122 3.44 2.01 -17.93
CA VAL A 122 3.59 2.25 -16.49
C VAL A 122 2.60 1.41 -15.69
N ALA A 123 1.35 1.31 -16.10
CA ALA A 123 0.33 0.47 -15.45
C ALA A 123 0.68 -1.02 -15.54
N CYS A 124 1.19 -1.50 -16.69
CA CYS A 124 1.70 -2.86 -16.84
C CYS A 124 2.91 -3.12 -15.93
N LEU A 125 3.85 -2.17 -15.86
CA LEU A 125 5.00 -2.26 -14.96
C LEU A 125 4.57 -2.26 -13.49
N LEU A 126 3.61 -1.42 -13.10
CA LEU A 126 3.11 -1.34 -11.72
C LEU A 126 2.27 -2.56 -11.33
N GLY A 127 1.42 -3.05 -12.22
CA GLY A 127 0.54 -4.19 -11.95
C GLY A 127 1.27 -5.52 -12.11
N MET A 128 1.84 -5.78 -13.29
CA MET A 128 2.46 -7.05 -13.64
C MET A 128 3.95 -7.11 -13.32
N GLY A 129 4.63 -6.00 -13.01
CA GLY A 129 6.07 -5.98 -12.72
C GLY A 129 6.96 -6.39 -13.88
N THR A 130 6.38 -6.60 -15.06
CA THR A 130 7.07 -6.99 -16.29
C THR A 130 6.56 -6.08 -17.41
N SER A 131 7.48 -5.64 -18.27
CA SER A 131 7.16 -4.72 -19.38
C SER A 131 6.67 -5.45 -20.64
N SER A 132 6.72 -6.78 -20.67
CA SER A 132 6.45 -7.58 -21.86
C SER A 132 5.13 -8.34 -21.74
N MET A 133 4.20 -8.05 -22.65
CA MET A 133 3.01 -8.86 -22.87
C MET A 133 3.36 -10.23 -23.44
N ASP A 134 4.52 -10.37 -24.09
CA ASP A 134 5.00 -11.63 -24.69
C ASP A 134 5.20 -12.70 -23.61
N ARG A 135 5.76 -12.31 -22.47
CA ARG A 135 5.84 -13.17 -21.28
C ARG A 135 4.47 -13.62 -20.78
N LEU A 136 3.47 -12.73 -20.80
CA LEU A 136 2.12 -13.09 -20.39
C LEU A 136 1.49 -14.09 -21.37
N LYS A 137 1.79 -13.97 -22.68
CA LYS A 137 1.35 -14.95 -23.69
C LYS A 137 1.92 -16.34 -23.39
N GLU A 138 3.22 -16.41 -23.13
CA GLU A 138 3.94 -17.64 -22.83
C GLU A 138 3.42 -18.31 -21.55
N ILE A 139 3.15 -17.52 -20.50
CA ILE A 139 2.60 -18.01 -19.23
C ILE A 139 1.16 -18.51 -19.38
N THR A 140 0.37 -17.90 -20.28
CA THR A 140 -1.04 -18.26 -20.51
C THR A 140 -1.20 -19.36 -21.58
N ALA A 141 -0.10 -19.83 -22.17
CA ALA A 141 -0.14 -20.91 -23.14
C ALA A 141 -0.65 -22.22 -22.50
N GLU A 142 -1.39 -22.99 -23.27
CA GLU A 142 -1.99 -24.25 -22.82
C GLU A 142 -0.91 -25.26 -22.43
N GLY A 143 -1.10 -25.96 -21.31
CA GLY A 143 -0.13 -26.94 -20.78
C GLY A 143 0.87 -26.38 -19.77
N ASN A 144 0.75 -25.10 -19.37
CA ASN A 144 1.73 -24.44 -18.51
C ASN A 144 1.20 -23.98 -17.13
N GLU A 145 0.48 -24.87 -16.44
CA GLU A 145 -0.17 -24.55 -15.16
C GLU A 145 0.82 -24.15 -14.06
N ALA A 146 2.05 -24.67 -14.10
CA ALA A 146 3.12 -24.32 -13.16
C ALA A 146 3.48 -22.83 -13.25
N HIS A 147 3.72 -22.32 -14.47
CA HIS A 147 4.02 -20.90 -14.67
C HIS A 147 2.83 -19.98 -14.36
N TRP A 148 1.59 -20.44 -14.59
CA TRP A 148 0.40 -19.70 -14.15
C TRP A 148 0.33 -19.58 -12.62
N LYS A 149 0.64 -20.65 -11.89
CA LYS A 149 0.68 -20.62 -10.43
C LYS A 149 1.76 -19.68 -9.92
N GLU A 150 2.96 -19.72 -10.48
CA GLU A 150 4.05 -18.79 -10.14
C GLU A 150 3.65 -17.33 -10.38
N PHE A 151 2.98 -17.05 -11.51
CA PHE A 151 2.47 -15.72 -11.82
C PHE A 151 1.42 -15.26 -10.80
N LYS A 152 0.46 -16.13 -10.45
CA LYS A 152 -0.53 -15.85 -9.41
C LYS A 152 0.14 -15.57 -8.07
N ASP A 153 1.07 -16.41 -7.64
CA ASP A 153 1.78 -16.26 -6.36
C ASP A 153 2.55 -14.93 -6.32
N ALA A 154 3.21 -14.56 -7.41
CA ALA A 154 3.89 -13.25 -7.53
C ALA A 154 2.90 -12.08 -7.44
N MET A 155 1.73 -12.18 -8.08
CA MET A 155 0.66 -11.19 -8.00
C MET A 155 0.09 -11.06 -6.58
N PHE A 156 -0.23 -12.20 -5.95
CA PHE A 156 -0.72 -12.28 -4.58
C PHE A 156 0.24 -11.60 -3.59
N ASN A 157 1.52 -11.96 -3.68
CA ASN A 157 2.55 -11.38 -2.81
C ASN A 157 2.63 -9.85 -2.96
N ARG A 158 2.58 -9.33 -4.20
CA ARG A 158 2.60 -7.89 -4.43
C ARG A 158 1.37 -7.17 -3.88
N VAL A 159 0.17 -7.68 -4.17
CA VAL A 159 -1.07 -7.06 -3.69
C VAL A 159 -1.13 -7.11 -2.16
N ALA A 160 -0.70 -8.22 -1.54
CA ALA A 160 -0.58 -8.32 -0.08
C ALA A 160 0.37 -7.26 0.49
N ASN A 161 1.56 -7.09 -0.09
CA ASN A 161 2.52 -6.07 0.34
C ASN A 161 1.95 -4.64 0.19
N VAL A 162 1.28 -4.35 -0.92
CA VAL A 162 0.62 -3.05 -1.15
C VAL A 162 -0.48 -2.81 -0.11
N ASN A 163 -1.28 -3.82 0.22
CA ASN A 163 -2.31 -3.73 1.27
C ASN A 163 -1.71 -3.45 2.66
N VAL A 164 -0.57 -4.07 3.00
CA VAL A 164 0.14 -3.81 4.26
C VAL A 164 0.61 -2.35 4.32
N VAL A 165 1.26 -1.86 3.26
CA VAL A 165 1.71 -0.47 3.17
C VAL A 165 0.53 0.51 3.24
N SER A 166 -0.56 0.20 2.55
CA SER A 166 -1.78 1.02 2.58
C SER A 166 -2.41 1.09 3.97
N SER A 167 -2.47 -0.04 4.68
CA SER A 167 -2.96 -0.11 6.06
C SER A 167 -2.09 0.70 7.03
N LEU A 168 -0.78 0.72 6.81
CA LEU A 168 0.15 1.55 7.58
C LEU A 168 -0.07 3.04 7.32
N ILE A 169 -0.27 3.45 6.05
CA ILE A 169 -0.61 4.82 5.68
C ILE A 169 -1.95 5.23 6.33
N LEU A 170 -2.96 4.36 6.28
CA LEU A 170 -4.26 4.58 6.93
C LEU A 170 -4.13 4.77 8.45
N ALA A 171 -3.41 3.88 9.12
CA ALA A 171 -3.21 3.97 10.56
C ALA A 171 -2.48 5.27 10.95
N THR A 172 -1.45 5.63 10.18
CA THR A 172 -0.66 6.85 10.41
C THR A 172 -1.48 8.11 10.18
N THR A 173 -2.23 8.17 9.06
CA THR A 173 -3.12 9.31 8.76
C THR A 173 -4.26 9.42 9.78
N ALA A 174 -4.84 8.31 10.22
CA ALA A 174 -5.83 8.29 11.29
C ALA A 174 -5.26 8.81 12.61
N ALA A 175 -4.03 8.44 12.96
CA ALA A 175 -3.35 8.96 14.14
C ALA A 175 -3.18 10.49 14.05
N PHE A 176 -2.73 11.03 12.91
CA PHE A 176 -2.63 12.49 12.74
C PHE A 176 -3.99 13.20 12.80
N LEU A 177 -5.04 12.60 12.22
CA LEU A 177 -6.38 13.18 12.22
C LEU A 177 -7.05 13.18 13.60
N THR A 178 -6.68 12.23 14.47
CA THR A 178 -7.28 12.07 15.81
C THR A 178 -6.45 12.69 16.93
N THR A 179 -5.21 13.08 16.67
CA THR A 179 -4.32 13.67 17.67
C THR A 179 -4.19 15.17 17.50
N THR A 180 -4.13 15.87 18.62
CA THR A 180 -3.76 17.29 18.66
C THR A 180 -2.24 17.42 18.43
N PRO A 181 -1.79 18.38 17.60
CA PRO A 181 -0.38 18.59 17.36
C PRO A 181 0.34 18.90 18.67
N PRO A 182 1.40 18.15 19.02
CA PRO A 182 2.11 18.34 20.28
C PRO A 182 2.98 19.60 20.28
N SER A 183 3.16 20.25 19.12
CA SER A 183 4.04 21.40 18.94
C SER A 183 3.56 22.34 17.83
N PRO A 184 3.77 23.66 17.94
CA PRO A 184 3.48 24.63 16.89
C PRO A 184 4.43 24.52 15.67
N ILE A 185 5.42 23.63 15.71
CA ILE A 185 6.37 23.42 14.60
C ILE A 185 5.67 22.82 13.36
N ALA A 186 4.62 22.02 13.55
CA ALA A 186 3.89 21.38 12.46
C ALA A 186 2.38 21.38 12.74
N PRO A 187 1.68 22.51 12.59
CA PRO A 187 0.24 22.60 12.81
C PRO A 187 -0.54 21.88 11.69
N TRP A 188 -0.71 20.56 11.82
CA TRP A 188 -1.49 19.74 10.88
C TRP A 188 -3.02 19.93 10.99
N LEU A 189 -3.48 20.74 11.96
CA LEU A 189 -4.88 21.17 12.07
C LEU A 189 -5.25 22.31 11.10
N ASN A 190 -4.28 22.92 10.43
CA ASN A 190 -4.59 23.93 9.41
C ASN A 190 -5.47 23.32 8.30
N PRO A 191 -6.38 24.08 7.68
CA PRO A 191 -7.33 23.53 6.71
C PRO A 191 -6.67 22.76 5.55
N MET A 192 -5.54 23.28 5.04
CA MET A 192 -4.81 22.67 3.94
C MET A 192 -4.21 21.29 4.29
N PRO A 193 -3.34 21.14 5.32
CA PRO A 193 -2.81 19.83 5.71
C PRO A 193 -3.89 18.88 6.21
N TYR A 194 -4.95 19.39 6.86
CA TYR A 194 -6.04 18.56 7.36
C TYR A 194 -6.84 17.93 6.22
N VAL A 195 -7.27 18.71 5.22
CA VAL A 195 -8.03 18.21 4.07
C VAL A 195 -7.19 17.24 3.23
N THR A 196 -5.89 17.50 3.09
CA THR A 196 -4.98 16.61 2.35
C THR A 196 -4.69 15.31 3.09
N LEU A 197 -4.56 15.32 4.43
CA LEU A 197 -4.53 14.10 5.25
C LEU A 197 -5.83 13.30 5.13
N LEU A 198 -6.98 13.96 5.13
CA LEU A 198 -8.27 13.31 4.96
C LEU A 198 -8.39 12.67 3.56
N ALA A 199 -7.95 13.37 2.52
CA ALA A 199 -7.88 12.80 1.17
C ALA A 199 -6.94 11.59 1.11
N ALA A 200 -5.76 11.66 1.75
CA ALA A 200 -4.84 10.53 1.86
C ALA A 200 -5.49 9.33 2.57
N PHE A 201 -6.24 9.57 3.64
CA PHE A 201 -6.99 8.54 4.36
C PHE A 201 -8.06 7.89 3.44
N CYS A 202 -8.88 8.68 2.75
CA CYS A 202 -9.90 8.14 1.84
C CYS A 202 -9.29 7.35 0.67
N LEU A 203 -8.22 7.86 0.06
CA LEU A 203 -7.49 7.17 -1.01
C LEU A 203 -6.87 5.86 -0.52
N GLY A 204 -6.27 5.87 0.68
CA GLY A 204 -5.74 4.67 1.32
C GLY A 204 -6.84 3.62 1.55
N PHE A 205 -8.01 4.05 2.02
CA PHE A 205 -9.15 3.16 2.29
C PHE A 205 -9.65 2.49 1.00
N VAL A 206 -9.82 3.27 -0.08
CA VAL A 206 -10.17 2.74 -1.39
C VAL A 206 -9.08 1.80 -1.93
N GLY A 207 -7.81 2.13 -1.70
CA GLY A 207 -6.66 1.28 -2.03
C GLY A 207 -6.74 -0.10 -1.36
N VAL A 208 -6.94 -0.16 -0.04
CA VAL A 208 -7.09 -1.42 0.71
C VAL A 208 -8.32 -2.20 0.24
N GLY A 209 -9.45 -1.52 0.04
CA GLY A 209 -10.69 -2.15 -0.43
C GLY A 209 -10.50 -2.79 -1.80
N CYS A 210 -9.91 -2.06 -2.74
CA CYS A 210 -9.62 -2.55 -4.09
C CYS A 210 -8.60 -3.68 -4.09
N GLY A 211 -7.53 -3.57 -3.29
CA GLY A 211 -6.52 -4.63 -3.13
C GLY A 211 -7.11 -5.91 -2.56
N THR A 212 -7.97 -5.80 -1.54
CA THR A 212 -8.66 -6.96 -0.94
C THR A 212 -9.63 -7.62 -1.91
N PHE A 213 -10.39 -6.82 -2.66
CA PHE A 213 -11.26 -7.33 -3.72
C PHE A 213 -10.47 -8.08 -4.80
N LEU A 214 -9.32 -7.55 -5.22
CA LEU A 214 -8.44 -8.23 -6.17
C LEU A 214 -7.90 -9.55 -5.64
N LEU A 215 -7.52 -9.63 -4.37
CA LEU A 215 -7.09 -10.90 -3.76
C LEU A 215 -8.19 -11.96 -3.83
N PHE A 216 -9.45 -11.56 -3.63
CA PHE A 216 -10.60 -12.44 -3.77
C PHE A 216 -10.85 -12.88 -5.23
N VAL A 217 -10.76 -11.93 -6.17
CA VAL A 217 -10.90 -12.28 -7.60
C VAL A 217 -9.75 -13.17 -8.09
N LEU A 218 -8.53 -12.91 -7.63
CA LEU A 218 -7.36 -13.72 -7.97
C LEU A 218 -7.41 -15.11 -7.32
N SER A 219 -8.10 -15.29 -6.19
CA SER A 219 -8.19 -16.61 -5.56
C SER A 219 -9.10 -17.53 -6.36
N ASP A 220 -10.21 -16.99 -6.89
CA ASP A 220 -11.17 -17.73 -7.71
C ASP A 220 -10.75 -17.84 -9.20
N SER A 221 -9.84 -16.99 -9.67
CA SER A 221 -9.46 -16.97 -11.09
C SER A 221 -8.75 -18.24 -11.54
N ARG A 222 -9.32 -18.89 -12.56
CA ARG A 222 -8.71 -20.01 -13.31
C ARG A 222 -7.96 -19.49 -14.53
N ALA A 223 -6.94 -20.21 -14.98
CA ALA A 223 -6.18 -19.86 -16.18
C ALA A 223 -7.07 -19.75 -17.43
N SER A 224 -8.10 -20.59 -17.54
CA SER A 224 -9.07 -20.56 -18.63
C SER A 224 -9.87 -19.26 -18.68
N SER A 225 -10.35 -18.77 -17.54
CA SER A 225 -11.08 -17.50 -17.45
C SER A 225 -10.20 -16.32 -17.83
N PHE A 226 -8.92 -16.35 -17.46
CA PHE A 226 -7.97 -15.30 -17.84
C PHE A 226 -7.70 -15.29 -19.35
N ARG A 227 -7.60 -16.48 -19.97
CA ARG A 227 -7.43 -16.61 -21.43
C ARG A 227 -8.64 -16.07 -22.19
N GLU A 228 -9.85 -16.35 -21.74
CA GLU A 228 -11.08 -15.78 -22.31
C GLU A 228 -11.13 -14.24 -22.15
N LEU A 229 -10.68 -13.74 -20.99
CA LEU A 229 -10.59 -12.31 -20.74
C LEU A 229 -9.59 -11.63 -21.68
N ALA A 230 -8.44 -12.26 -21.94
CA ALA A 230 -7.40 -11.77 -22.84
C ALA A 230 -7.85 -11.69 -24.31
N GLN A 231 -8.80 -12.52 -24.74
CA GLN A 231 -9.37 -12.47 -26.09
C GLN A 231 -10.20 -11.21 -26.33
N THR A 232 -10.75 -10.60 -25.27
CA THR A 232 -11.60 -9.41 -25.39
C THR A 232 -10.85 -8.16 -24.92
N PRO A 233 -10.37 -7.29 -25.83
CA PRO A 233 -9.47 -6.20 -25.48
C PRO A 233 -10.08 -5.25 -24.44
N TRP A 234 -11.39 -4.98 -24.52
CA TRP A 234 -12.07 -4.12 -23.56
C TRP A 234 -12.09 -4.69 -22.13
N LYS A 235 -12.37 -5.99 -21.98
CA LYS A 235 -12.38 -6.64 -20.66
C LYS A 235 -10.95 -6.80 -20.12
N PHE A 236 -10.00 -7.13 -20.98
CA PHE A 236 -8.59 -7.19 -20.62
C PHE A 236 -8.09 -5.85 -20.06
N TRP A 237 -8.41 -4.73 -20.73
CA TRP A 237 -8.07 -3.39 -20.23
C TRP A 237 -8.70 -3.09 -18.88
N ALA A 238 -9.98 -3.44 -18.69
CA ALA A 238 -10.65 -3.27 -17.41
C ALA A 238 -9.98 -4.08 -16.30
N ALA A 239 -9.58 -5.33 -16.58
CA ALA A 239 -8.87 -6.18 -15.64
C ALA A 239 -7.48 -5.63 -15.29
N MET A 240 -6.74 -5.15 -16.28
CA MET A 240 -5.44 -4.50 -16.08
C MET A 240 -5.56 -3.21 -15.24
N TRP A 241 -6.58 -2.40 -15.49
CA TRP A 241 -6.88 -1.23 -14.68
C TRP A 241 -7.25 -1.60 -13.25
N LEU A 242 -8.09 -2.62 -13.08
CA LEU A 242 -8.43 -3.15 -11.77
C LEU A 242 -7.17 -3.59 -11.04
N LEU A 243 -6.27 -4.32 -11.71
CA LEU A 243 -4.99 -4.77 -11.16
C LEU A 243 -4.06 -3.63 -10.72
N ALA A 244 -4.00 -2.56 -11.51
CA ALA A 244 -3.11 -1.41 -11.25
C ALA A 244 -3.70 -0.45 -10.21
N SER A 245 -5.03 -0.42 -10.08
CA SER A 245 -5.81 0.44 -9.19
C SER A 245 -5.28 0.52 -7.75
N PRO A 246 -5.05 -0.58 -7.00
CA PRO A 246 -4.58 -0.50 -5.62
C PRO A 246 -3.24 0.22 -5.53
N SER A 247 -2.28 -0.11 -6.40
CA SER A 247 -0.98 0.56 -6.42
C SER A 247 -1.09 2.05 -6.73
N LEU A 248 -1.98 2.43 -7.65
CA LEU A 248 -2.23 3.85 -7.98
C LEU A 248 -2.86 4.60 -6.81
N PHE A 249 -3.88 4.03 -6.16
CA PHE A 249 -4.54 4.66 -5.02
C PHE A 249 -3.61 4.78 -3.81
N VAL A 250 -2.81 3.74 -3.53
CA VAL A 250 -1.83 3.76 -2.44
C VAL A 250 -0.71 4.75 -2.72
N GLY A 251 -0.22 4.81 -3.96
CA GLY A 251 0.75 5.81 -4.40
C GLY A 251 0.20 7.23 -4.24
N ALA A 252 -1.02 7.47 -4.73
CA ALA A 252 -1.69 8.77 -4.60
C ALA A 252 -1.95 9.17 -3.13
N ALA A 253 -2.32 8.20 -2.28
CA ALA A 253 -2.47 8.41 -0.84
C ALA A 253 -1.14 8.80 -0.19
N GLY A 254 -0.06 8.09 -0.52
CA GLY A 254 1.29 8.40 -0.06
C GLY A 254 1.74 9.79 -0.49
N CYS A 255 1.58 10.15 -1.76
CA CYS A 255 1.89 11.49 -2.27
C CYS A 255 1.07 12.57 -1.56
N SER A 256 -0.23 12.34 -1.35
CA SER A 256 -1.10 13.27 -0.63
C SER A 256 -0.67 13.45 0.81
N GLY A 257 -0.29 12.36 1.50
CA GLY A 257 0.24 12.40 2.86
C GLY A 257 1.55 13.19 2.94
N ILE A 258 2.47 13.00 1.99
CA ILE A 258 3.71 13.79 1.92
C ILE A 258 3.39 15.28 1.72
N VAL A 259 2.52 15.62 0.77
CA VAL A 259 2.10 17.01 0.54
C VAL A 259 1.47 17.63 1.79
N ALA A 260 0.65 16.86 2.51
CA ALA A 260 0.04 17.30 3.76
C ALA A 260 1.08 17.62 4.84
N LEU A 261 2.06 16.73 5.03
CA LEU A 261 3.14 16.92 6.00
C LEU A 261 4.06 18.08 5.60
N CYS A 262 4.39 18.22 4.30
CA CYS A 262 5.12 19.36 3.78
C CYS A 262 4.38 20.67 4.05
N GLY A 263 3.07 20.69 3.78
CA GLY A 263 2.20 21.82 4.08
C GLY A 263 2.20 22.16 5.57
N ALA A 264 2.05 21.16 6.44
CA ALA A 264 2.06 21.36 7.88
C ALA A 264 3.35 22.01 8.38
N VAL A 265 4.52 21.57 7.89
CA VAL A 265 5.83 22.17 8.24
C VAL A 265 5.96 23.58 7.66
N TRP A 266 5.46 23.80 6.44
CA TRP A 266 5.53 25.11 5.79
C TRP A 266 4.75 26.19 6.54
N PHE A 267 3.59 25.82 7.10
CA PHE A 267 2.77 26.69 7.94
C PHE A 267 3.23 26.79 9.40
N GLY A 268 4.26 26.04 9.81
CA GLY A 268 4.84 26.14 11.14
C GLY A 268 5.79 27.34 11.30
N ASP A 269 6.13 27.67 12.54
CA ASP A 269 6.98 28.83 12.87
C ASP A 269 8.49 28.55 12.85
N SER A 270 8.90 27.30 12.64
CA SER A 270 10.31 26.90 12.69
C SER A 270 11.01 27.00 11.33
N THR A 271 11.93 27.95 11.19
CA THR A 271 12.81 28.09 9.99
C THR A 271 13.69 26.86 9.79
N PHE A 272 14.15 26.23 10.87
CA PHE A 272 15.01 25.04 10.80
C PHE A 272 14.26 23.85 10.19
N ALA A 273 13.00 23.64 10.57
CA ALA A 273 12.18 22.58 10.01
C ALA A 273 11.92 22.78 8.50
N LYS A 274 11.70 24.03 8.07
CA LYS A 274 11.51 24.37 6.65
C LYS A 274 12.78 24.09 5.84
N ALA A 275 13.94 24.49 6.34
CA ALA A 275 15.22 24.21 5.69
C ALA A 275 15.51 22.70 5.60
N GLY A 276 15.24 21.94 6.66
CA GLY A 276 15.39 20.48 6.64
C GLY A 276 14.47 19.80 5.63
N LEU A 277 13.21 20.27 5.55
CA LEU A 277 12.24 19.78 4.58
C LEU A 277 12.68 20.04 3.14
N THR A 278 13.12 21.26 2.81
CA THR A 278 13.52 21.60 1.44
C THR A 278 14.73 20.78 0.99
N ILE A 279 15.71 20.57 1.86
CA ILE A 279 16.88 19.70 1.58
C ILE A 279 16.42 18.26 1.34
N THR A 280 15.52 17.73 2.16
CA THR A 280 15.04 16.36 2.02
C THR A 280 14.22 16.18 0.74
N CYS A 281 13.35 17.15 0.41
CA CYS A 281 12.58 17.15 -0.82
C CYS A 281 13.46 17.26 -2.07
N THR A 282 14.50 18.11 -2.07
CA THR A 282 15.41 18.25 -3.21
C THR A 282 16.24 16.99 -3.42
N LEU A 283 16.78 16.40 -2.35
CA LEU A 283 17.51 15.14 -2.42
C LEU A 283 16.62 14.00 -2.95
N THR A 284 15.42 13.86 -2.40
CA THR A 284 14.47 12.82 -2.83
C THR A 284 14.05 13.02 -4.29
N GLY A 285 13.73 14.26 -4.67
CA GLY A 285 13.36 14.61 -6.04
C GLY A 285 14.49 14.32 -7.03
N LEU A 286 15.74 14.65 -6.67
CA LEU A 286 16.92 14.33 -7.47
C LEU A 286 17.09 12.82 -7.64
N THR A 287 16.99 12.04 -6.55
CA THR A 287 17.08 10.57 -6.63
C THR A 287 16.02 9.97 -7.54
N VAL A 288 14.76 10.40 -7.39
CA VAL A 288 13.65 9.93 -8.25
C VAL A 288 13.87 10.35 -9.71
N PHE A 289 14.32 11.58 -9.94
CA PHE A 289 14.61 12.08 -11.28
C PHE A 289 15.73 11.28 -11.95
N THR A 290 16.85 11.05 -11.26
CA THR A 290 17.97 10.25 -11.78
C THR A 290 17.52 8.82 -12.07
N PHE A 291 16.74 8.21 -11.19
CA PHE A 291 16.18 6.88 -11.45
C PHE A 291 15.31 6.86 -12.71
N CYS A 292 14.38 7.80 -12.84
CA CYS A 292 13.55 7.93 -14.03
C CYS A 292 14.38 8.15 -15.30
N ALA A 293 15.42 9.00 -15.25
CA ALA A 293 16.28 9.26 -16.39
C ALA A 293 17.14 8.05 -16.82
N ILE A 294 17.46 7.14 -15.89
CA ILE A 294 18.18 5.89 -16.19
C ILE A 294 17.24 4.84 -16.80
N VAL A 295 15.99 4.78 -16.31
CA VAL A 295 15.03 3.75 -16.71
C VAL A 295 14.32 4.09 -18.02
N PHE A 296 14.14 5.37 -18.35
CA PHE A 296 13.35 5.84 -19.49
C PHE A 296 14.19 6.52 -20.57
#